data_AF-A0A1V6FVK4-F1
#
_entry.id   AF-A0A1V6FVK4-F1
#
_cell.length_a   1.000
_cell.length_b   1.000
_cell.length_c   1.000
_cell.angle_alpha   90.00
_cell.angle_beta   90.00
_cell.angle_gamma   90.00
#
_symmetry.space_group_name_H-M   'P 1'
#
loop_
_entity.id
_entity.type
_entity.pdbx_description
1 polymer ?
#
loop_
_entity_poly.entity_id
_entity_poly.type
_entity_poly.pdbx_seq_one_letter_code
_entity_poly.pdbx_strand_id
1 'polypeptide(L)'
;MRSSRKITGRVHWNYKAYFRDSQEFEELIKRAYTQMYNQNEDFKKALASTIGKTLTHDIGKTRKMETILTIKEYIDCLNMLRENL
;
A
#
# COMPACT_ATOMS: atom_id res chain seq x y z
N MET A 1 0.70 34.35 -6.53
CA MET A 1 0.34 33.00 -6.05
C MET A 1 1.22 31.98 -6.78
N ARG A 2 2.32 31.52 -6.17
CA ARG A 2 3.19 30.51 -6.82
C ARG A 2 2.49 29.16 -6.70
N SER A 3 1.95 28.64 -7.80
CA SER A 3 1.49 27.27 -7.89
C SER A 3 2.66 26.36 -7.52
N SER A 4 2.62 25.73 -6.35
CA SER A 4 3.58 24.70 -6.00
C SER A 4 3.32 23.52 -6.93
N ARG A 5 4.18 23.35 -7.94
CA ARG A 5 4.22 22.10 -8.70
C ARG A 5 4.43 20.99 -7.68
N LYS A 6 3.39 20.19 -7.41
CA LYS A 6 3.57 18.92 -6.70
C LYS A 6 4.53 18.09 -7.56
N ILE A 7 5.77 17.95 -7.10
CA ILE A 7 6.69 17.00 -7.70
C ILE A 7 6.17 15.63 -7.28
N THR A 8 5.45 14.99 -8.18
CA THR A 8 4.99 13.63 -8.01
C THR A 8 6.07 12.69 -8.50
N GLY A 9 6.60 11.85 -7.60
CA GLY A 9 7.56 10.81 -7.95
C GLY A 9 6.98 9.82 -8.96
N ARG A 10 7.84 9.24 -9.81
CA ARG A 10 7.47 8.16 -10.73
C ARG A 10 8.00 6.84 -10.20
N VAL A 11 7.15 5.82 -10.21
CA VAL A 11 7.51 4.44 -9.88
C VAL A 11 7.35 3.60 -11.14
N HIS A 12 8.32 2.74 -11.42
CA HIS A 12 8.32 1.89 -12.62
C HIS A 12 8.07 0.44 -12.22
N TRP A 13 7.09 -0.19 -12.87
CA TRP A 13 6.78 -1.60 -12.68
C TRP A 13 6.30 -2.21 -14.00
N ASN A 14 6.85 -3.38 -14.34
CA ASN A 14 6.51 -4.15 -15.54
C ASN A 14 6.45 -3.28 -16.83
N TYR A 15 7.55 -2.57 -17.12
CA TYR A 15 7.67 -1.67 -18.28
C TYR A 15 6.67 -0.49 -18.33
N LYS A 16 5.87 -0.26 -17.28
CA LYS A 16 4.95 0.88 -17.15
C LYS A 16 5.43 1.82 -16.04
N ALA A 17 5.35 3.13 -16.30
CA ALA A 17 5.55 4.17 -15.30
C ALA A 17 4.22 4.55 -14.65
N TYR A 18 4.25 4.76 -13.34
CA TYR A 18 3.12 5.18 -12.53
C TYR A 18 3.48 6.46 -11.79
N PHE A 19 2.55 7.41 -11.74
CA PHE A 19 2.65 8.53 -10.83
C PHE A 19 2.38 8.03 -9.42
N ARG A 20 3.26 8.33 -8.47
CA ARG A 20 3.17 7.83 -7.09
C ARG A 20 1.87 8.24 -6.39
N ASP A 21 1.32 9.39 -6.73
CA ASP A 21 0.07 9.91 -6.17
C ASP A 21 -1.18 9.52 -6.98
N SER A 22 -1.03 8.74 -8.05
CA SER A 22 -2.17 8.33 -8.87
C SER A 22 -2.94 7.18 -8.24
N GLN A 23 -4.23 7.12 -8.57
CA GLN A 23 -5.09 6.00 -8.26
C GLN A 23 -4.57 4.69 -8.88
N GLU A 24 -4.03 4.73 -10.10
CA GLU A 24 -3.46 3.55 -10.75
C GLU A 24 -2.33 2.90 -9.94
N PHE A 25 -1.49 3.70 -9.28
CA PHE A 25 -0.45 3.18 -8.39
C PHE A 25 -1.04 2.56 -7.13
N GLU A 26 -2.07 3.19 -6.55
CA GLU A 26 -2.77 2.64 -5.38
C GLU A 26 -3.43 1.29 -5.70
N GLU A 27 -4.09 1.18 -6.85
CA GLU A 27 -4.67 -0.07 -7.35
C GLU A 27 -3.61 -1.15 -7.62
N LEU A 28 -2.45 -0.76 -8.17
CA LEU A 28 -1.31 -1.66 -8.34
C LEU A 28 -0.86 -2.26 -7.01
N ILE A 29 -0.72 -1.42 -5.96
CA ILE A 29 -0.32 -1.87 -4.63
C ILE A 29 -1.38 -2.79 -4.02
N LYS A 30 -2.66 -2.40 -4.05
CA LYS A 30 -3.75 -3.22 -3.54
C LYS A 30 -3.78 -4.60 -4.21
N ARG A 31 -3.63 -4.64 -5.54
CA ARG A 31 -3.53 -5.89 -6.31
C ARG A 31 -2.33 -6.72 -5.87
N ALA A 32 -1.17 -6.12 -5.64
CA ALA A 32 0.01 -6.84 -5.19
C ALA A 32 -0.22 -7.51 -3.82
N TYR A 33 -0.86 -6.81 -2.88
CA TYR A 33 -1.23 -7.37 -1.57
C TYR A 33 -2.28 -8.48 -1.68
N THR A 34 -3.30 -8.32 -2.53
CA THR A 34 -4.25 -9.41 -2.83
C THR A 34 -3.56 -10.64 -3.40
N GLN A 35 -2.59 -10.47 -4.30
CA GLN A 35 -1.83 -11.60 -4.85
C GLN A 35 -0.93 -12.24 -3.78
N MET A 36 -0.26 -11.46 -2.94
CA MET A 36 0.50 -11.99 -1.80
C MET A 36 -0.39 -12.82 -0.87
N TYR A 37 -1.58 -12.31 -0.55
CA TYR A 37 -2.57 -13.03 0.26
C TYR A 37 -3.02 -14.35 -0.36
N ASN A 38 -3.28 -14.35 -1.68
CA ASN A 38 -3.75 -15.55 -2.39
C ASN A 38 -2.67 -16.61 -2.58
N GLN A 39 -1.40 -16.20 -2.65
CA GLN A 39 -0.29 -17.10 -3.00
C GLN A 39 0.55 -17.54 -1.78
N ASN A 40 0.46 -16.83 -0.65
CA ASN A 40 1.25 -17.10 0.54
C ASN A 40 0.36 -17.47 1.73
N GLU A 41 0.28 -18.77 2.02
CA GLU A 41 -0.52 -19.31 3.11
C GLU A 41 -0.07 -18.84 4.50
N ASP A 42 1.24 -18.64 4.70
CA ASP A 42 1.76 -18.18 6.00
C ASP A 42 1.39 -16.72 6.24
N PHE A 43 1.47 -15.88 5.20
CA PHE A 43 0.99 -14.50 5.27
C PHE A 43 -0.51 -14.44 5.57
N LYS A 44 -1.31 -15.28 4.91
CA LYS A 44 -2.75 -15.37 5.13
C LYS A 44 -3.09 -15.79 6.57
N LYS A 45 -2.44 -16.85 7.09
CA LYS A 45 -2.61 -17.30 8.48
C LYS A 45 -2.20 -16.24 9.49
N ALA A 46 -1.04 -15.60 9.26
CA ALA A 46 -0.56 -14.52 10.11
C ALA A 46 -1.56 -13.36 10.15
N LEU A 47 -2.09 -12.95 8.99
CA LEU A 47 -3.08 -11.89 8.92
C LEU A 47 -4.39 -12.26 9.64
N ALA A 48 -4.90 -13.49 9.43
CA ALA A 48 -6.09 -14.00 10.12
C ALA A 48 -5.92 -14.03 11.66
N SER A 49 -4.72 -14.32 12.16
CA SER A 49 -4.42 -14.30 13.61
C SER A 49 -4.52 -12.92 14.26
N THR A 50 -4.68 -11.87 13.45
CA THR A 50 -4.81 -10.48 13.91
C THR A 50 -6.25 -9.97 13.92
N ILE A 51 -7.24 -10.77 13.51
CA ILE A 51 -8.66 -10.38 13.52
C ILE A 51 -9.07 -9.87 14.93
N GLY A 52 -9.86 -8.80 14.96
CA GLY A 52 -10.27 -8.10 16.19
C GLY A 52 -9.18 -7.20 16.81
N LYS A 53 -7.94 -7.23 16.31
CA LYS A 53 -6.85 -6.36 16.79
C LYS A 53 -6.66 -5.14 15.90
N THR A 54 -6.22 -4.03 16.48
CA THR A 54 -5.75 -2.85 15.74
C THR A 54 -4.34 -3.10 15.22
N LEU A 55 -4.13 -2.95 13.92
CA LEU A 55 -2.80 -3.01 13.31
C LEU A 55 -2.14 -1.63 13.37
N THR A 56 -0.89 -1.58 13.82
CA THR A 56 -0.07 -0.37 13.85
C THR A 56 1.27 -0.64 13.18
N HIS A 57 1.87 0.40 12.60
CA HIS A 57 3.21 0.34 12.03
C HIS A 57 3.88 1.69 12.24
N ASP A 58 5.14 1.67 12.69
CA ASP A 58 5.93 2.84 13.06
C ASP A 58 7.08 3.11 12.08
N ILE A 59 7.38 2.14 11.21
CA ILE A 59 8.42 2.25 10.19
C ILE A 59 7.83 2.87 8.91
N GLY A 60 8.47 3.91 8.39
CA GLY A 60 8.12 4.54 7.12
C GLY A 60 7.85 6.03 7.22
N LYS A 61 7.25 6.59 6.16
CA LYS A 61 6.88 8.01 6.08
C LYS A 61 5.38 8.16 5.90
N THR A 62 4.84 9.29 6.33
CA THR A 62 3.42 9.63 6.19
C THR A 62 3.12 10.30 4.86
N ARG A 63 4.11 10.96 4.25
CA ARG A 63 3.94 11.71 2.99
C ARG A 63 4.30 10.85 1.79
N LYS A 64 3.38 10.75 0.82
CA LYS A 64 3.57 9.97 -0.43
C LYS A 64 4.83 10.37 -1.23
N MET A 65 5.29 11.61 -1.10
CA MET A 65 6.50 12.10 -1.78
C MET A 65 7.82 11.65 -1.14
N GLU A 66 7.77 11.10 0.08
CA GLU A 66 8.94 10.67 0.86
C GLU A 66 9.06 9.13 0.91
N THR A 67 8.09 8.39 0.37
CA THR A 67 8.07 6.92 0.41
C THR A 67 7.22 6.31 -0.71
N ILE A 68 7.62 5.14 -1.18
CA ILE A 68 6.86 4.33 -2.15
C ILE A 68 5.56 3.82 -1.53
N LEU A 69 5.55 3.56 -0.23
CA LEU A 69 4.37 3.09 0.51
C LEU A 69 4.33 3.82 1.86
N THR A 70 3.26 4.55 2.12
CA THR A 70 3.09 5.21 3.42
C THR A 70 2.67 4.20 4.48
N ILE A 71 2.93 4.52 5.75
CA ILE A 71 2.44 3.76 6.90
C ILE A 71 0.93 3.50 6.77
N LYS A 72 0.18 4.54 6.38
CA LYS A 72 -1.27 4.44 6.20
C LYS A 72 -1.64 3.47 5.08
N GLU A 73 -1.06 3.60 3.89
CA GLU A 73 -1.36 2.70 2.78
C GLU A 73 -1.00 1.24 3.08
N TYR A 74 0.08 1.01 3.83
CA TYR A 74 0.45 -0.33 4.31
C TYR A 74 -0.65 -0.93 5.20
N ILE A 75 -1.05 -0.21 6.26
CA ILE A 75 -2.10 -0.67 7.19
C ILE A 75 -3.45 -0.82 6.47
N ASP A 76 -3.79 0.11 5.58
CA ASP A 76 -5.03 0.05 4.79
C ASP A 76 -5.08 -1.20 3.90
N CYS A 77 -3.97 -1.59 3.28
CA CYS A 77 -3.91 -2.83 2.49
C CYS A 77 -4.17 -4.07 3.36
N LEU A 78 -3.61 -4.13 4.57
CA LEU A 78 -3.83 -5.24 5.49
C LEU A 78 -5.28 -5.30 6.00
N ASN A 79 -5.86 -4.14 6.35
CA ASN A 79 -7.25 -4.05 6.79
C ASN A 79 -8.22 -4.42 5.67
N MET A 80 -7.99 -3.94 4.44
CA MET A 80 -8.77 -4.32 3.26
C MET A 80 -8.80 -5.84 3.06
N LEU A 81 -7.67 -6.52 3.24
CA LEU A 81 -7.63 -7.98 3.14
C LEU A 81 -8.36 -8.67 4.30
N ARG A 82 -8.34 -8.09 5.50
CA ARG A 82 -9.06 -8.61 6.67
C ARG A 82 -10.57 -8.43 6.59
N GLU A 83 -11.07 -7.40 5.91
CA GLU A 83 -12.53 -7.22 5.73
C GLU A 83 -13.17 -8.31 4.86
N ASN A 84 -12.36 -9.02 4.08
CA ASN A 84 -12.78 -10.11 3.19
C ASN A 84 -12.55 -11.51 3.77
N LEU A 85 -12.19 -11.60 5.05
CA LEU A 85 -11.92 -12.83 5.81
C LEU A 85 -13.09 -13.14 6.76
#